data_AF-A0A229R801-F1
#
_entry.id   AF-A0A229R801-F1
#
_cell.length_a   1.000
_cell.length_b   1.000
_cell.length_c   1.000
_cell.angle_alpha   90.00
_cell.angle_beta   90.00
_cell.angle_gamma   90.00
#
_symmetry.space_group_name_H-M   'P 1'
#
loop_
_entity.id
_entity.type
_entity.pdbx_description
1 polymer ?
#
loop_
_entity_poly.entity_id
_entity_poly.type
_entity_poly.pdbx_seq_one_letter_code
_entity_poly.pdbx_strand_id
1 'polypeptide(L)'
;MGQNPPMAADGSEYVDEIKALVCETFDVDPDTIDENTPFAEMGVDSRRRVRLLATVEVEFGIDIDLDELDRLVDIRGAATVLAEAVEAGG
;
A
#
# COMPACT_ATOMS: atom_id res chain seq x y z
N MET A 1 7.27 9.15 27.01
CA MET A 1 7.59 9.04 25.57
C MET A 1 6.33 9.43 24.81
N GLY A 2 6.48 10.26 23.79
CA GLY A 2 5.44 11.15 23.26
C GLY A 2 4.17 10.43 22.80
N GLN A 3 3.04 11.03 23.15
CA GLN A 3 1.76 10.76 22.53
C GLN A 3 1.87 11.16 21.06
N ASN A 4 1.67 10.23 20.12
CA ASN A 4 1.45 10.57 18.72
C ASN A 4 0.17 11.40 18.64
N PRO A 5 0.21 12.65 18.12
CA PRO A 5 -1.01 13.38 17.79
C PRO A 5 -1.79 12.63 16.71
N PRO A 6 -3.11 12.88 16.53
CA PRO A 6 -3.88 12.30 15.43
C PRO A 6 -3.31 12.83 14.11
N MET A 7 -2.43 12.06 13.48
CA MET A 7 -1.89 12.35 12.15
C MET A 7 -3.04 12.15 11.18
N ALA A 8 -3.27 13.10 10.27
CA ALA A 8 -4.14 12.85 9.13
C ALA A 8 -3.68 11.55 8.46
N ALA A 9 -4.61 10.68 8.07
CA ALA A 9 -4.32 9.40 7.44
C ALA A 9 -3.77 9.58 6.02
N ASP A 10 -2.61 10.21 5.89
CA ASP A 10 -1.85 10.28 4.66
C ASP A 10 -1.22 8.91 4.33
N GLY A 11 -1.24 7.96 5.26
CA GLY A 11 -0.72 6.60 5.11
C GLY A 11 0.79 6.46 5.25
N SER A 12 1.49 7.55 5.58
CA SER A 12 2.97 7.58 5.67
C SER A 12 3.58 6.53 6.62
N GLU A 13 2.85 6.09 7.66
CA GLU A 13 3.31 5.06 8.58
C GLU A 13 3.34 3.65 7.96
N TYR A 14 2.50 3.39 6.96
CA TYR A 14 2.42 2.10 6.27
C TYR A 14 3.29 2.04 5.01
N VAL A 15 3.95 3.14 4.62
CA VAL A 15 4.78 3.19 3.41
C VAL A 15 5.90 2.16 3.43
N ASP A 16 6.59 2.00 4.56
CA ASP A 16 7.70 1.05 4.69
C ASP A 16 7.20 -0.40 4.59
N GLU A 17 6.05 -0.68 5.18
CA GLU A 17 5.41 -2.00 5.21
C GLU A 17 4.88 -2.39 3.83
N ILE A 18 4.13 -1.49 3.16
CA ILE A 18 3.69 -1.67 1.78
C ILE A 18 4.89 -1.81 0.85
N LYS A 19 5.95 -1.03 1.04
CA LYS A 19 7.17 -1.13 0.23
C LYS A 19 7.79 -2.52 0.36
N ALA A 20 7.95 -3.03 1.58
CA ALA A 20 8.45 -4.37 1.81
C ALA A 20 7.57 -5.42 1.12
N LEU A 21 6.24 -5.30 1.25
CA LEU A 21 5.29 -6.23 0.65
C LEU A 21 5.30 -6.21 -0.88
N VAL A 22 5.39 -5.02 -1.48
CA VAL A 22 5.55 -4.83 -2.93
C VAL A 22 6.83 -5.47 -3.42
N CYS A 23 7.95 -5.27 -2.71
CA CYS A 23 9.24 -5.85 -3.04
C CYS A 23 9.21 -7.38 -2.96
N GLU A 24 8.61 -7.94 -1.92
CA GLU A 24 8.46 -9.39 -1.76
C GLU A 24 7.48 -9.98 -2.80
N THR A 25 6.35 -9.31 -3.05
CA THR A 25 5.29 -9.79 -3.96
C THR A 25 5.72 -9.77 -5.41
N PHE A 26 6.47 -8.75 -5.83
CA PHE A 26 6.89 -8.56 -7.21
C PHE A 26 8.34 -8.94 -7.49
N ASP A 27 9.08 -9.38 -6.47
CA ASP A 27 10.52 -9.70 -6.57
C ASP A 27 11.29 -8.51 -7.17
N VAL A 28 11.04 -7.32 -6.60
CA VAL A 28 11.68 -6.06 -7.00
C VAL A 28 12.56 -5.52 -5.89
N ASP A 29 13.64 -4.87 -6.27
CA ASP A 29 14.65 -4.40 -5.34
C ASP A 29 14.18 -3.08 -4.67
N PRO A 30 14.11 -2.99 -3.34
CA PRO A 30 13.62 -1.80 -2.63
C PRO A 30 14.48 -0.55 -2.87
N ASP A 31 15.76 -0.73 -3.22
CA ASP A 31 16.68 0.36 -3.56
C ASP A 31 16.44 0.91 -4.97
N THR A 32 15.70 0.17 -5.82
CA THR A 32 15.43 0.55 -7.21
C THR A 32 14.07 1.24 -7.40
N ILE A 33 13.24 1.26 -6.36
CA ILE A 33 11.87 1.80 -6.41
C ILE A 33 11.65 2.85 -5.32
N ASP A 34 11.02 3.97 -5.70
CA ASP A 34 10.61 5.04 -4.80
C ASP A 34 9.14 4.92 -4.43
N GLU A 35 8.72 5.50 -3.30
CA GLU A 35 7.32 5.48 -2.86
C GLU A 35 6.35 6.15 -3.84
N ASN A 36 6.86 7.09 -4.66
CA ASN A 36 6.11 7.79 -5.70
C ASN A 36 6.25 7.12 -7.08
N THR A 37 6.92 5.95 -7.17
CA THR A 37 7.12 5.25 -8.45
C THR A 37 5.83 4.54 -8.85
N PRO A 38 5.30 4.79 -10.06
CA PRO A 38 4.14 4.09 -10.55
C PRO A 38 4.44 2.61 -10.77
N PHE A 39 3.58 1.74 -10.25
CA PHE A 39 3.55 0.31 -10.49
C PHE A 39 3.55 -0.03 -11.99
N ALA A 40 2.89 0.80 -12.82
CA ALA A 40 2.92 0.65 -14.27
C ALA A 40 4.34 0.69 -14.86
N GLU A 41 5.23 1.54 -14.32
CA GLU A 41 6.62 1.65 -14.78
C GLU A 41 7.45 0.40 -14.43
N MET A 42 7.08 -0.31 -13.36
CA MET A 42 7.68 -1.59 -12.97
C MET A 42 7.12 -2.79 -13.75
N GLY A 43 6.16 -2.57 -14.67
CA GLY A 43 5.45 -3.67 -15.34
C GLY A 43 4.46 -4.38 -14.43
N VAL A 44 3.91 -3.68 -13.43
CA VAL A 44 2.83 -4.18 -12.57
C VAL A 44 1.48 -3.78 -13.18
N ASP A 45 0.87 -4.74 -13.86
CA ASP A 45 -0.47 -4.63 -14.45
C ASP A 45 -1.59 -4.71 -13.40
N SER A 46 -2.83 -4.44 -13.82
CA SER A 46 -4.02 -4.52 -12.95
C SER A 46 -4.13 -5.85 -12.20
N ARG A 47 -3.87 -7.00 -12.86
CA ARG A 47 -3.90 -8.33 -12.23
C ARG A 47 -2.89 -8.48 -11.09
N ARG A 48 -1.72 -7.86 -11.23
CA ARG A 48 -0.68 -7.87 -10.21
C ARG A 48 -1.03 -6.94 -9.04
N ARG A 49 -1.66 -5.79 -9.32
CA ARG A 49 -2.20 -4.88 -8.28
C ARG A 49 -3.29 -5.54 -7.46
N VAL A 50 -4.22 -6.27 -8.10
CA VAL A 50 -5.26 -7.02 -7.39
C VAL A 50 -4.64 -8.07 -6.46
N ARG A 51 -3.54 -8.70 -6.88
CA ARG A 51 -2.81 -9.63 -6.02
C ARG A 51 -2.15 -8.93 -4.83
N LEU A 52 -1.54 -7.76 -5.05
CA LEU A 52 -0.98 -6.96 -3.96
C LEU A 52 -2.08 -6.57 -2.97
N LEU A 53 -3.20 -6.06 -3.46
CA LEU A 53 -4.36 -5.69 -2.64
C LEU A 53 -4.80 -6.86 -1.75
N ALA A 54 -5.03 -8.04 -2.35
CA ALA A 54 -5.40 -9.24 -1.61
C ALA A 54 -4.34 -9.67 -0.59
N THR A 55 -3.06 -9.38 -0.85
CA THR A 55 -1.98 -9.69 0.09
C THR A 55 -2.01 -8.73 1.27
N VAL A 56 -2.20 -7.43 1.02
CA VAL A 56 -2.40 -6.39 2.04
C VAL A 56 -3.60 -6.73 2.92
N GLU A 57 -4.75 -7.05 2.32
CA GLU A 57 -5.97 -7.42 3.04
C GLU A 57 -5.73 -8.59 4.02
N VAL A 58 -5.01 -9.62 3.57
CA VAL A 58 -4.69 -10.80 4.39
C VAL A 58 -3.64 -10.47 5.47
N GLU A 59 -2.64 -9.66 5.15
CA GLU A 59 -1.56 -9.29 6.08
C GLU A 59 -2.08 -8.42 7.23
N PHE A 60 -2.90 -7.42 6.91
CA PHE A 60 -3.45 -6.47 7.87
C PHE A 60 -4.80 -6.90 8.44
N GLY A 61 -5.45 -7.93 7.86
CA GLY A 61 -6.75 -8.42 8.29
C GLY A 61 -7.90 -7.43 8.04
N ILE A 62 -7.81 -6.68 6.95
CA ILE A 62 -8.80 -5.69 6.52
C ILE A 62 -9.42 -6.09 5.17
N ASP A 63 -10.52 -5.43 4.80
CA ASP A 63 -11.21 -5.62 3.51
C ASP A 63 -11.13 -4.29 2.76
N ILE A 64 -10.54 -4.28 1.57
CA ILE A 64 -10.38 -3.09 0.75
C ILE A 64 -11.17 -3.26 -0.54
N ASP A 65 -12.06 -2.31 -0.81
CA ASP A 65 -12.91 -2.33 -2.00
C ASP A 65 -12.08 -2.26 -3.29
N LEU A 66 -12.47 -3.03 -4.31
CA LEU A 66 -11.78 -3.05 -5.60
C LEU A 66 -11.82 -1.69 -6.33
N ASP A 67 -12.69 -0.77 -5.90
CA ASP A 67 -12.72 0.61 -6.39
C ASP A 67 -11.43 1.39 -6.02
N GLU A 68 -10.80 1.05 -4.89
CA GLU A 68 -9.53 1.63 -4.44
C GLU A 68 -8.33 1.14 -5.29
N LEU A 69 -8.53 0.14 -6.16
CA LEU A 69 -7.48 -0.38 -7.04
C LEU A 69 -6.92 0.70 -7.99
N ASP A 70 -7.73 1.70 -8.35
CA ASP A 70 -7.29 2.84 -9.17
C ASP A 70 -6.32 3.76 -8.41
N ARG A 71 -6.39 3.76 -7.07
CA ARG A 71 -5.44 4.46 -6.18
C ARG A 71 -4.21 3.61 -5.86
N LEU A 72 -4.28 2.28 -5.99
CA LEU A 72 -3.14 1.36 -5.92
C LEU A 72 -2.26 1.45 -7.18
N VAL A 73 -1.79 2.65 -7.51
CA VAL A 73 -0.89 2.90 -8.64
C VAL A 73 0.56 3.08 -8.22
N ASP A 74 0.82 3.33 -6.94
CA ASP A 74 2.14 3.48 -6.33
C ASP A 74 2.07 3.10 -4.84
N ILE A 75 3.24 3.04 -4.19
CA ILE A 75 3.37 2.61 -2.78
C ILE A 75 2.62 3.58 -1.87
N ARG A 76 2.73 4.88 -2.13
CA ARG A 76 2.09 5.91 -1.31
C ARG A 76 0.57 5.83 -1.41
N GLY A 77 0.03 5.67 -2.63
CA GLY A 77 -1.39 5.45 -2.84
C GLY A 77 -1.90 4.21 -2.11
N ALA A 78 -1.18 3.08 -2.21
CA ALA A 78 -1.50 1.86 -1.47
C ALA A 78 -1.47 2.07 0.05
N ALA A 79 -0.48 2.81 0.57
CA ALA A 79 -0.36 3.11 2.00
C ALA A 79 -1.47 4.03 2.51
N THR A 80 -1.90 5.02 1.72
CA THR A 80 -3.06 5.86 2.03
C THR A 80 -4.35 5.02 2.10
N VAL A 81 -4.59 4.19 1.08
CA VAL A 81 -5.76 3.28 1.03
C VAL A 81 -5.80 2.36 2.25
N LEU A 82 -4.65 1.76 2.60
CA LEU A 82 -4.51 0.93 3.80
C LEU A 82 -4.85 1.72 5.07
N ALA A 83 -4.32 2.93 5.23
CA ALA A 83 -4.62 3.76 6.41
C ALA A 83 -6.11 4.08 6.52
N GLU A 84 -6.75 4.50 5.42
CA GLU A 84 -8.18 4.79 5.42
C GLU A 84 -9.01 3.54 5.74
N ALA A 85 -8.62 2.37 5.23
CA ALA A 85 -9.31 1.11 5.50
C ALA A 85 -9.15 0.64 6.95
N VAL A 86 -7.96 0.80 7.54
CA VAL A 86 -7.71 0.52 8.97
C VAL A 86 -8.54 1.45 9.85
N GLU A 87 -8.64 2.74 9.51
CA GLU A 87 -9.47 3.70 10.26
C GLU A 87 -10.97 3.42 10.09
N ALA A 88 -11.41 3.01 8.89
CA ALA A 88 -12.81 2.70 8.61
C ALA A 88 -13.27 1.36 9.22
N GLY A 89 -12.35 0.41 9.41
CA GLY A 89 -12.60 -0.93 9.97
C GLY A 89 -12.41 -1.05 11.49
N GLY A 90 -11.98 0.02 12.17
CA GLY A 90 -11.72 0.07 13.62
C GLY A 90 -12.93 0.33 14.51
#